data_AF-A0A258UWD4-F1
#
_entry.id   AF-A0A258UWD4-F1
#
_cell.length_a   1.000
_cell.length_b   1.000
_cell.length_c   1.000
_cell.angle_alpha   90.00
_cell.angle_beta   90.00
_cell.angle_gamma   90.00
#
_symmetry.space_group_name_H-M   'P 1'
#
loop_
_entity.id
_entity.type
_entity.pdbx_description
1 polymer ?
#
loop_
_entity_poly.entity_id
_entity_poly.type
_entity_poly.pdbx_seq_one_letter_code
_entity_poly.pdbx_strand_id
1 'polypeptide(L)' 'MSDNTKIEWADATVNAVNGCSVTSPGCTNCYAMKQAHRFDARRGLTTKTNGGMVWTGEVRLN' A
#
# COMPACT_ATOMS: atom_id res chain seq x y z
N MET A 1 -2.70 -7.26 -7.29
CA MET A 1 -3.42 -8.50 -6.94
C MET A 1 -3.07 -9.50 -8.01
N SER A 2 -2.81 -10.74 -7.64
CA SER A 2 -2.44 -11.78 -8.61
C SER A 2 -2.93 -13.14 -8.12
N ASP A 3 -3.54 -13.88 -9.03
CA ASP A 3 -3.76 -15.31 -8.90
C ASP A 3 -2.48 -16.06 -9.30
N ASN A 4 -2.42 -17.37 -8.99
CA ASN A 4 -1.30 -18.28 -9.24
C ASN A 4 0.03 -17.76 -8.65
N THR A 5 0.05 -17.54 -7.34
CA THR A 5 1.25 -17.02 -6.67
C THR A 5 2.40 -18.04 -6.74
N LYS A 6 3.64 -17.55 -6.57
CA LYS A 6 4.82 -18.41 -6.44
C LYS A 6 5.01 -18.97 -5.02
N ILE A 7 4.12 -18.64 -4.09
CA ILE A 7 4.16 -19.12 -2.71
C ILE A 7 3.50 -20.49 -2.72
N GLU A 8 4.27 -21.52 -2.38
CA GLU A 8 3.90 -22.94 -2.52
C GLU A 8 2.57 -23.35 -1.88
N TRP A 9 2.12 -22.62 -0.86
CA TRP A 9 0.90 -22.89 -0.10
C TRP A 9 -0.24 -21.89 -0.36
N ALA A 10 -0.08 -20.93 -1.28
CA ALA A 10 -1.08 -19.89 -1.53
C ALA A 10 -1.45 -19.73 -3.01
N ASP A 11 -2.73 -19.90 -3.32
CA ASP A 11 -3.26 -19.79 -4.68
C ASP A 11 -3.29 -18.34 -5.21
N ALA A 12 -3.61 -17.36 -4.35
CA ALA A 12 -3.73 -15.96 -4.74
C ALA A 12 -3.22 -15.00 -3.65
N THR A 13 -2.84 -13.78 -4.07
CA THR A 13 -2.48 -12.69 -3.14
C THR A 13 -3.49 -11.54 -3.21
N VAL A 14 -4.02 -11.17 -2.04
CA VAL A 14 -5.02 -10.13 -1.89
C VAL A 14 -4.59 -9.06 -0.88
N ASN A 15 -4.60 -7.78 -1.29
CA ASN A 15 -4.55 -6.61 -0.43
C ASN A 15 -5.97 -6.19 -0.05
N ALA A 16 -6.55 -6.87 0.93
CA ALA A 16 -7.89 -6.55 1.44
C ALA A 16 -7.92 -5.20 2.18
N VAL A 17 -6.78 -4.81 2.78
CA VAL A 17 -6.61 -3.57 3.54
C VAL A 17 -5.66 -2.65 2.78
N ASN A 18 -6.04 -1.39 2.65
CA ASN A 18 -5.29 -0.36 1.94
C ASN A 18 -5.10 0.87 2.81
N GLY A 19 -3.89 1.43 2.83
CA GLY A 19 -3.53 2.52 3.74
C GLY A 19 -2.83 2.01 5.00
N CYS A 20 -2.14 2.91 5.70
CA CYS A 20 -1.36 2.57 6.91
C CYS A 20 -1.02 3.83 7.72
N SER A 21 -0.85 3.68 9.03
CA SER A 21 -0.28 4.70 9.92
C SER A 21 1.25 4.69 9.86
N VAL A 22 1.87 5.85 9.65
CA VAL A 22 3.33 6.00 9.65
C VAL A 22 3.83 6.04 11.10
N THR A 23 4.50 4.97 11.56
CA THR A 23 4.88 4.82 12.98
C THR A 23 6.39 4.89 13.25
N SER A 24 7.24 4.75 12.23
CA SER A 24 8.69 4.71 12.43
C SER A 24 9.48 5.23 11.23
N PRO A 25 10.78 5.54 11.38
CA PRO A 25 11.65 5.95 10.26
C PRO A 25 11.70 4.90 9.13
N GLY A 26 11.49 3.62 9.43
CA GLY A 26 11.45 2.55 8.43
C GLY A 26 10.35 2.71 7.39
N CYS A 27 9.27 3.44 7.72
CA CYS A 27 8.18 3.71 6.78
C CYS A 27 8.66 4.48 5.54
N THR A 28 9.73 5.28 5.62
CA THR A 28 10.26 6.04 4.48
C THR A 28 10.60 5.19 3.24
N ASN A 29 10.83 3.88 3.43
CA ASN A 29 11.13 2.93 2.37
C ASN A 29 9.92 2.10 1.89
N CYS A 30 8.71 2.40 2.36
CA CYS A 30 7.52 1.64 1.99
C CYS A 30 7.22 1.73 0.49
N TYR A 31 7.35 0.61 -0.22
CA TYR A 31 7.04 0.53 -1.65
C TYR A 31 5.57 0.86 -1.94
N ALA A 32 4.67 0.52 -1.03
CA ALA A 32 3.23 0.63 -1.25
C ALA A 32 2.78 2.10 -1.32
N MET A 33 3.45 3.01 -0.59
CA MET A 33 3.20 4.45 -0.70
C MET A 33 3.48 4.98 -2.10
N LYS A 34 4.61 4.55 -2.68
CA LYS A 34 5.02 4.96 -4.03
C LYS A 34 4.04 4.48 -5.10
N GLN A 35 3.42 3.31 -4.90
CA GLN A 35 2.52 2.71 -5.89
C GLN A 35 1.03 3.06 -5.69
N ALA A 36 0.64 3.62 -4.55
CA ALA A 36 -0.77 3.87 -4.21
C ALA A 36 -1.52 4.67 -5.28
N HIS A 37 -0.89 5.67 -5.89
CA HIS A 37 -1.49 6.50 -6.94
C HIS A 37 -1.87 5.74 -8.23
N ARG A 38 -1.37 4.52 -8.41
CA ARG A 38 -1.62 3.68 -9.59
C ARG A 38 -2.88 2.83 -9.47
N PHE A 39 -3.48 2.76 -8.28
CA PHE A 39 -4.60 1.87 -7.99
C PHE A 39 -5.79 2.68 -7.46
N ASP A 40 -6.97 2.46 -8.04
CA ASP A 40 -8.18 3.23 -7.67
C ASP A 40 -8.58 3.00 -6.21
N ALA A 41 -8.50 1.75 -5.73
CA ALA A 41 -8.74 1.39 -4.33
C ALA A 41 -7.82 2.09 -3.30
N ARG A 42 -6.71 2.68 -3.77
CA ARG A 42 -5.73 3.39 -2.93
C ARG A 42 -5.74 4.90 -3.15
N ARG A 43 -6.66 5.40 -3.98
CA ARG A 43 -6.72 6.81 -4.34
C ARG A 43 -7.01 7.67 -3.11
N GLY A 44 -6.20 8.71 -2.94
CA GLY A 44 -6.31 9.63 -1.80
C GLY A 44 -5.76 9.10 -0.48
N LEU A 45 -5.26 7.86 -0.42
CA LEU A 45 -4.62 7.32 0.79
C LEU A 45 -3.17 7.76 0.95
N THR A 46 -2.56 8.34 -0.09
CA THR A 46 -1.22 8.94 -0.02
C THR A 46 -1.22 10.40 -0.43
N THR A 47 -0.32 11.17 0.18
CA THR A 47 -0.03 12.56 -0.15
C THR A 47 1.40 12.72 -0.65
N LYS A 48 1.64 13.68 -1.54
CA LYS A 48 2.97 13.99 -2.07
C LYS A 48 3.68 14.95 -1.12
N THR A 49 4.88 14.57 -0.69
CA THR A 49 5.78 15.40 0.11
C THR A 49 7.11 15.58 -0.61
N ASN A 50 8.01 16.43 -0.09
CA ASN A 50 9.38 16.59 -0.62
C ASN A 50 10.17 15.26 -0.58
N GLY A 51 9.86 14.36 0.36
CA GLY A 51 10.48 13.04 0.50
C GLY A 51 9.81 11.92 -0.30
N GLY A 52 8.78 12.23 -1.09
CA GLY A 52 7.99 11.25 -1.85
C GLY A 52 6.55 11.09 -1.35
N MET A 53 5.91 10.01 -1.78
CA MET A 53 4.53 9.71 -1.39
C MET A 53 4.50 9.17 0.04
N VAL A 54 3.62 9.71 0.88
CA VAL A 54 3.46 9.34 2.29
C VAL A 54 2.00 8.96 2.57
N TRP A 55 1.75 7.90 3.35
CA TRP A 55 0.40 7.52 3.77
C TRP A 55 -0.26 8.64 4.60
N THR A 56 -1.56 8.83 4.42
CA THR A 56 -2.34 9.82 5.20
C THR A 56 -2.69 9.35 6.61
N GLY A 57 -2.51 8.06 6.91
CA GLY A 57 -2.97 7.42 8.14
C GLY A 57 -4.38 6.83 8.05
N GLU A 58 -5.12 7.12 6.98
CA GLU A 58 -6.40 6.49 6.71
C GLU A 58 -6.20 5.04 6.23
N VAL A 59 -7.09 4.15 6.65
CA VAL A 59 -7.12 2.74 6.24
C VAL A 59 -8.51 2.40 5.72
N ARG A 60 -8.58 1.70 4.59
CA ARG A 60 -9.82 1.25 3.96
C ARG A 60 -9.78 -0.25 3.73
N LEU A 61 -10.93 -0.88 3.94
CA LEU A 61 -11.23 -2.22 3.46
C LEU A 61 -11.92 -2.11 2.11
N ASN A 62 -11.56 -3.00 1.19
CA ASN A 62 -12.24 -3.16 -0.09
C ASN A 62 -13.26 -4.30 -0.03
#